data_AF-W7G1J1-F1
#
_entry.id   AF-W7G1J1-F1
#
_cell.length_a   1.000
_cell.length_b   1.000
_cell.length_c   1.000
_cell.angle_alpha   90.00
_cell.angle_beta   90.00
_cell.angle_gamma   90.00
#
_symmetry.space_group_name_H-M   'P 1'
#
loop_
_entity.id
_entity.type
_entity.pdbx_description
1 polymer ?
#
loop_
_entity_poly.entity_id
_entity_poly.type
_entity_poly.pdbx_seq_one_letter_code
_entity_poly.pdbx_strand_id
1 'polypeptide(L)'
;MTNQLKNNNDDKKLRKKVKEKHINKNVKSEKKKKKKNENLLIKKKKKEEKKGIKEKKNKKTKSKKKKVKNTKKIKDIKNKLKNEDEYSDDQNYDDNTSDDDEIYDDDNLFMDSRLKKKKKKETALNNLTEEEKNKKKKNKKKNCVAEFLNLNEYDDNYEKELFSYAKNGFKKYVNFLNNYKNTIKEEQNEITNKRPKNLHNHYNTKSNKVRPVRTPGGKLTIHVVKKKAGKPKCADCKTAIQGVKALRPADNYRARRKNRTVARAYGGSICARCIRERIMRAFLFEEQKCVRQVLKEKKKQEKKVKKVKKEKKKVFYNFKDLKKHISIL
;
A
#
# COMPACT_ATOMS: atom_id res chain seq x y z
N MET A 1 -23.96 89.92 -10.25
CA MET A 1 -22.67 89.33 -9.82
C MET A 1 -22.76 88.01 -9.03
N THR A 2 -23.94 87.39 -8.88
CA THR A 2 -24.14 86.23 -7.98
C THR A 2 -23.97 84.84 -8.63
N ASN A 3 -24.02 84.73 -9.96
CA ASN A 3 -23.89 83.44 -10.66
C ASN A 3 -22.44 83.00 -10.92
N GLN A 4 -21.49 83.94 -11.05
CA GLN A 4 -20.07 83.59 -11.24
C GLN A 4 -19.43 83.02 -9.95
N LEU A 5 -19.85 83.49 -8.77
CA LEU A 5 -19.37 83.00 -7.48
C LEU A 5 -19.87 81.58 -7.13
N LYS A 6 -21.07 81.19 -7.59
CA LYS A 6 -21.62 79.84 -7.40
C LYS A 6 -20.87 78.81 -8.25
N ASN A 7 -20.64 79.11 -9.54
CA ASN A 7 -19.91 78.23 -10.46
C ASN A 7 -18.46 77.96 -10.00
N ASN A 8 -17.78 78.98 -9.49
CA ASN A 8 -16.41 78.85 -8.97
C ASN A 8 -16.32 77.96 -7.70
N ASN A 9 -17.35 77.96 -6.86
CA ASN A 9 -17.40 77.12 -5.66
C ASN A 9 -17.70 75.65 -5.97
N ASP A 10 -18.57 75.40 -6.95
CA ASP A 10 -18.91 74.04 -7.40
C ASP A 10 -17.72 73.37 -8.10
N ASP A 11 -16.95 74.10 -8.91
CA ASP A 11 -15.71 73.61 -9.54
C ASP A 11 -14.62 73.30 -8.51
N LYS A 12 -14.49 74.12 -7.45
CA LYS A 12 -13.53 73.88 -6.36
C LYS A 12 -13.91 72.62 -5.56
N LYS A 13 -15.20 72.37 -5.38
CA LYS A 13 -15.75 71.17 -4.71
C LYS A 13 -15.56 69.92 -5.58
N LEU A 14 -15.73 70.04 -6.89
CA LEU A 14 -15.47 68.96 -7.85
C LEU A 14 -13.98 68.58 -7.87
N ARG A 15 -13.08 69.57 -7.91
CA ARG A 15 -11.62 69.36 -7.86
C ARG A 15 -11.17 68.68 -6.55
N LYS A 16 -11.76 69.03 -5.40
CA LYS A 16 -11.50 68.33 -4.12
C LYS A 16 -11.95 66.87 -4.16
N LYS A 17 -13.16 66.58 -4.66
CA LYS A 17 -13.67 65.20 -4.82
C LYS A 17 -12.81 64.36 -5.77
N VAL A 18 -12.29 64.95 -6.84
CA VAL A 18 -11.39 64.26 -7.78
C VAL A 18 -10.05 63.93 -7.11
N LYS A 19 -9.46 64.87 -6.36
CA LYS A 19 -8.23 64.64 -5.58
C LYS A 19 -8.40 63.53 -4.54
N GLU A 20 -9.49 63.52 -3.78
CA GLU A 20 -9.79 62.45 -2.80
C GLU A 20 -9.95 61.07 -3.46
N LYS A 21 -10.60 61.00 -4.64
CA LYS A 21 -10.72 59.75 -5.41
C LYS A 21 -9.36 59.23 -5.89
N HIS A 22 -8.45 60.11 -6.30
CA HIS A 22 -7.09 59.72 -6.70
C HIS A 22 -6.26 59.24 -5.50
N ILE A 23 -6.34 59.92 -4.36
CA ILE A 23 -5.67 59.51 -3.11
C ILE A 23 -6.17 58.12 -2.68
N ASN A 24 -7.49 57.89 -2.67
CA ASN A 24 -8.08 56.59 -2.31
C ASN A 24 -7.73 55.46 -3.29
N LYS A 25 -7.57 55.75 -4.59
CA LYS A 25 -7.08 54.77 -5.58
C LYS A 25 -5.62 54.39 -5.32
N ASN A 26 -4.76 55.36 -4.98
CA ASN A 26 -3.35 55.11 -4.64
C ASN A 26 -3.20 54.30 -3.34
N VAL A 27 -3.97 54.62 -2.29
CA VAL A 27 -3.97 53.84 -1.03
C VAL A 27 -4.44 52.40 -1.28
N LYS A 28 -5.44 52.17 -2.15
CA LYS A 28 -5.87 50.82 -2.55
C LYS A 28 -4.81 50.07 -3.35
N SER A 29 -4.06 50.74 -4.22
CA SER A 29 -3.00 50.11 -5.03
C SER A 29 -1.80 49.71 -4.17
N GLU A 30 -1.41 50.53 -3.19
CA GLU A 30 -0.35 50.21 -2.21
C GLU A 30 -0.74 49.07 -1.28
N LYS A 31 -1.97 49.06 -0.75
CA LYS A 31 -2.47 47.93 0.07
C LYS A 31 -2.46 46.60 -0.72
N LYS A 32 -2.77 46.63 -2.02
CA LYS A 32 -2.65 45.46 -2.91
C LYS A 32 -1.19 45.02 -3.09
N LYS A 33 -0.25 45.96 -3.26
CA LYS A 33 1.20 45.64 -3.35
C LYS A 33 1.72 45.02 -2.05
N LYS A 34 1.37 45.55 -0.87
CA LYS A 34 1.74 44.99 0.44
C LYS A 34 1.21 43.55 0.62
N LYS A 35 -0.07 43.29 0.33
CA LYS A 35 -0.66 41.93 0.36
C LYS A 35 0.03 40.95 -0.60
N LYS A 36 0.48 41.43 -1.77
CA LYS A 36 1.18 40.59 -2.76
C LYS A 36 2.57 40.19 -2.27
N ASN A 37 3.29 41.10 -1.62
CA ASN A 37 4.61 40.84 -1.03
C ASN A 37 4.52 39.89 0.18
N GLU A 38 3.53 40.07 1.04
CA GLU A 38 3.29 39.21 2.21
C GLU A 38 2.97 37.76 1.79
N ASN A 39 2.13 37.58 0.76
CA ASN A 39 1.85 36.28 0.16
C ASN A 39 3.07 35.63 -0.49
N LEU A 40 3.99 36.42 -1.03
CA LEU A 40 5.26 35.93 -1.60
C LEU A 40 6.18 35.39 -0.48
N LEU A 41 6.23 36.09 0.65
CA LEU A 41 7.00 35.70 1.83
C LEU A 41 6.47 34.38 2.42
N ILE A 42 5.15 34.25 2.55
CA ILE A 42 4.49 33.02 3.03
C ILE A 42 4.76 31.84 2.09
N LYS A 43 4.77 32.05 0.76
CA LYS A 43 5.14 31.01 -0.21
C LYS A 43 6.60 30.57 -0.10
N LYS A 44 7.53 31.48 0.21
CA LYS A 44 8.95 31.14 0.43
C LYS A 44 9.12 30.29 1.70
N LYS A 45 8.54 30.70 2.83
CA LYS A 45 8.55 29.93 4.08
C LYS A 45 7.98 28.51 3.92
N LYS A 46 6.82 28.36 3.25
CA LYS A 46 6.23 27.04 2.97
C LYS A 46 7.09 26.15 2.05
N LYS A 47 7.92 26.73 1.18
CA LYS A 47 8.86 25.96 0.34
C LYS A 47 10.05 25.44 1.16
N GLU A 48 10.57 26.24 2.08
CA GLU A 48 11.67 25.86 2.97
C GLU A 48 11.26 24.77 3.96
N GLU A 49 10.08 24.88 4.57
CA GLU A 49 9.52 23.82 5.43
C GLU A 49 9.37 22.48 4.69
N LYS A 50 8.90 22.51 3.44
CA LYS A 50 8.78 21.30 2.59
C LYS A 50 10.14 20.69 2.25
N LYS A 51 11.19 21.51 2.06
CA LYS A 51 12.56 21.01 1.85
C LYS A 51 13.08 20.32 3.11
N GLY A 52 12.91 20.93 4.30
CA GLY A 52 13.31 20.33 5.58
C GLY A 52 12.60 19.00 5.90
N ILE A 53 11.30 18.89 5.57
CA ILE A 53 10.55 17.63 5.72
C ILE A 53 11.08 16.54 4.78
N LYS A 54 11.47 16.90 3.54
CA LYS A 54 12.01 15.96 2.55
C LYS A 54 13.39 15.41 2.99
N GLU A 55 14.25 16.25 3.55
CA GLU A 55 15.54 15.82 4.11
C GLU A 55 15.40 14.92 5.33
N LYS A 56 14.49 15.24 6.27
CA LYS A 56 14.19 14.38 7.43
C LYS A 56 13.68 12.99 7.01
N LYS A 57 12.86 12.92 5.95
CA LYS A 57 12.41 11.64 5.36
C LYS A 57 13.56 10.84 4.73
N ASN A 58 14.47 11.51 4.03
CA ASN A 58 15.64 10.87 3.42
C ASN A 58 16.66 10.34 4.45
N LYS A 59 16.85 11.04 5.58
CA LYS A 59 17.67 10.53 6.69
C LYS A 59 17.04 9.28 7.34
N LYS A 60 15.71 9.26 7.54
CA LYS A 60 14.97 8.08 8.06
C LYS A 60 14.99 6.86 7.12
N THR A 61 15.00 7.06 5.80
CA THR A 61 15.09 5.94 4.84
C THR A 61 16.50 5.37 4.75
N LYS A 62 17.55 6.20 4.86
CA LYS A 62 18.95 5.74 4.94
C LYS A 62 19.22 4.91 6.21
N SER A 63 18.71 5.32 7.37
CA SER A 63 18.86 4.55 8.62
C SER A 63 18.13 3.21 8.59
N LYS A 64 16.93 3.15 8.00
CA LYS A 64 16.21 1.87 7.76
C LYS A 64 16.98 0.92 6.83
N LYS A 65 17.59 1.43 5.74
CA LYS A 65 18.42 0.61 4.84
C LYS A 65 19.66 0.04 5.53
N LYS A 66 20.31 0.79 6.43
CA LYS A 66 21.45 0.29 7.24
C LYS A 66 21.01 -0.83 8.20
N LYS A 67 19.87 -0.69 8.90
CA LYS A 67 19.32 -1.76 9.77
C LYS A 67 19.00 -3.05 9.01
N VAL A 68 18.41 -2.94 7.81
CA VAL A 68 18.11 -4.12 6.97
C VAL A 68 19.38 -4.81 6.48
N LYS A 69 20.46 -4.07 6.16
CA LYS A 69 21.75 -4.68 5.78
C LYS A 69 22.40 -5.42 6.96
N ASN A 70 22.33 -4.88 8.17
CA ASN A 70 22.89 -5.54 9.36
C ASN A 70 22.12 -6.82 9.73
N THR A 71 20.79 -6.81 9.65
CA THR A 71 19.97 -8.01 9.90
C THR A 71 20.19 -9.13 8.87
N LYS A 72 20.51 -8.80 7.61
CA LYS A 72 20.91 -9.79 6.61
C LYS A 72 22.28 -10.40 6.93
N LYS A 73 23.28 -9.57 7.25
CA LYS A 73 24.60 -10.06 7.69
C LYS A 73 24.52 -11.00 8.90
N ILE A 74 23.67 -10.69 9.89
CA ILE A 74 23.47 -11.54 11.08
C ILE A 74 22.81 -12.89 10.72
N LYS A 75 21.87 -12.90 9.76
CA LYS A 75 21.25 -14.14 9.26
C LYS A 75 22.22 -14.99 8.44
N ASP A 76 23.08 -14.35 7.65
CA ASP A 76 24.09 -15.06 6.86
C ASP A 76 25.17 -15.69 7.76
N ILE A 77 25.52 -15.05 8.89
CA ILE A 77 26.41 -15.62 9.92
C ILE A 77 25.73 -16.79 10.65
N LYS A 78 24.46 -16.65 11.05
CA LYS A 78 23.69 -17.74 11.68
C LYS A 78 23.49 -18.96 10.78
N ASN A 79 23.42 -18.78 9.46
CA ASN A 79 23.31 -19.88 8.52
C ASN A 79 24.65 -20.55 8.22
N LYS A 80 25.78 -19.86 8.41
CA LYS A 80 27.12 -20.47 8.31
C LYS A 80 27.45 -21.32 9.54
N LEU A 81 27.01 -20.91 10.73
CA LEU A 81 27.19 -21.66 11.98
C LEU A 81 26.29 -22.91 12.11
N LYS A 82 25.32 -23.12 11.21
CA LYS A 82 24.43 -24.29 11.23
C LYS A 82 24.89 -25.45 10.33
N ASN A 83 25.98 -25.27 9.58
CA ASN A 83 26.46 -26.26 8.61
C ASN A 83 27.68 -27.04 9.11
N GLU A 84 28.07 -26.93 10.38
CA GLU A 84 29.26 -27.62 10.92
C GLU A 84 28.98 -28.65 12.02
N ASP A 85 27.74 -28.84 12.46
CA ASP A 85 27.40 -29.84 13.50
C ASP A 85 26.43 -30.89 12.96
N GLU A 86 26.95 -31.94 12.32
CA GLU A 86 26.27 -33.23 12.14
C GLU A 86 27.10 -34.31 12.88
N TYR A 87 26.69 -34.65 14.11
CA TYR A 87 27.13 -35.87 14.81
C TYR A 87 26.06 -36.26 15.88
N SER A 88 25.78 -37.56 15.96
CA SER A 88 24.94 -38.39 16.87
C SER A 88 24.23 -37.69 18.05
N ASP A 89 23.04 -38.08 18.51
CA ASP A 89 22.75 -39.41 19.10
C ASP A 89 21.26 -39.51 19.50
N ASP A 90 20.82 -40.74 19.77
CA ASP A 90 19.50 -41.15 20.27
C ASP A 90 19.06 -40.43 21.56
N GLN A 91 17.74 -40.19 21.72
CA GLN A 91 17.01 -40.54 22.95
C GLN A 91 15.48 -40.35 22.80
N ASN A 92 14.77 -41.45 23.11
CA ASN A 92 13.35 -41.52 23.40
C ASN A 92 12.92 -40.51 24.48
N TYR A 93 11.73 -39.93 24.35
CA TYR A 93 10.74 -39.97 25.43
C TYR A 93 9.32 -39.86 24.87
N ASP A 94 8.51 -40.76 25.39
CA ASP A 94 7.12 -41.01 25.12
C ASP A 94 6.20 -39.89 25.64
N ASP A 95 4.96 -40.01 25.19
CA ASP A 95 3.73 -39.79 25.94
C ASP A 95 2.84 -38.57 25.68
N ASN A 96 1.57 -38.97 25.58
CA ASN A 96 0.38 -38.33 25.10
C ASN A 96 -0.05 -37.06 25.86
N THR A 97 -0.60 -36.07 25.15
CA THR A 97 -1.87 -35.45 25.56
C THR A 97 -2.62 -34.90 24.35
N SER A 98 -3.84 -35.38 24.21
CA SER A 98 -4.93 -34.84 23.40
C SER A 98 -5.29 -33.41 23.84
N ASP A 99 -5.92 -32.67 22.94
CA ASP A 99 -6.97 -31.66 23.15
C ASP A 99 -6.76 -30.41 22.27
N ASP A 100 -7.48 -30.46 21.15
CA ASP A 100 -8.44 -29.46 20.70
C ASP A 100 -8.09 -27.95 20.75
N ASP A 101 -8.24 -27.35 19.58
CA ASP A 101 -8.79 -26.01 19.35
C ASP A 101 -8.08 -24.80 19.97
N GLU A 102 -7.14 -24.23 19.23
CA GLU A 102 -7.10 -22.76 19.08
C GLU A 102 -7.06 -22.36 17.60
N ILE A 103 -8.27 -22.30 17.03
CA ILE A 103 -8.61 -21.46 15.90
C ILE A 103 -8.16 -20.02 16.23
N TYR A 104 -7.10 -19.57 15.59
CA TYR A 104 -6.73 -18.15 15.58
C TYR A 104 -7.73 -17.36 14.72
N ASP A 105 -8.87 -17.00 15.32
CA ASP A 105 -9.73 -15.92 14.85
C ASP A 105 -9.07 -14.56 15.16
N ASP A 106 -8.04 -14.21 14.40
CA ASP A 106 -7.40 -12.91 14.48
C ASP A 106 -7.88 -11.98 13.35
N ASP A 107 -9.20 -11.80 13.27
CA ASP A 107 -9.92 -10.91 12.35
C ASP A 107 -9.71 -9.40 12.64
N ASN A 108 -8.70 -9.06 13.43
CA ASN A 108 -8.46 -7.69 13.87
C ASN A 108 -7.35 -6.96 13.11
N LEU A 109 -6.90 -7.48 11.96
CA LEU A 109 -5.87 -6.80 11.17
C LEU A 109 -6.42 -5.60 10.37
N PHE A 110 -7.75 -5.42 10.30
CA PHE A 110 -8.39 -4.30 9.60
C PHE A 110 -9.29 -3.42 10.48
N MET A 111 -9.08 -3.38 11.80
CA MET A 111 -9.83 -2.46 12.68
C MET A 111 -9.04 -1.21 13.05
N ASP A 112 -9.66 -0.04 12.86
CA ASP A 112 -9.07 1.28 13.14
C ASP A 112 -8.70 1.40 14.63
N SER A 113 -7.49 1.90 14.90
CA SER A 113 -6.84 1.95 16.23
C SER A 113 -7.66 2.62 17.34
N ARG A 114 -8.61 3.48 16.97
CA ARG A 114 -9.54 4.17 17.88
C ARG A 114 -10.63 3.26 18.43
N LEU A 115 -11.10 2.29 17.64
CA LEU A 115 -12.13 1.33 18.05
C LEU A 115 -11.55 0.27 19.00
N LYS A 116 -10.29 -0.13 18.80
CA LYS A 116 -9.55 -1.02 19.72
C LYS A 116 -9.38 -0.41 21.12
N LYS A 117 -9.22 0.91 21.22
CA LYS A 117 -9.12 1.62 22.51
C LYS A 117 -10.47 1.76 23.24
N LYS A 118 -11.59 1.82 22.52
CA LYS A 118 -12.94 1.78 23.11
C LYS A 118 -13.26 0.39 23.64
N LYS A 119 -13.04 -0.67 22.86
CA LYS A 119 -13.25 -2.06 23.31
C LYS A 119 -12.43 -2.40 24.56
N LYS A 120 -11.15 -1.99 24.62
CA LYS A 120 -10.32 -2.20 25.82
C LYS A 120 -10.80 -1.44 27.07
N LYS A 121 -11.50 -0.31 26.90
CA LYS A 121 -12.11 0.44 28.02
C LYS A 121 -13.41 -0.20 28.50
N GLU A 122 -14.19 -0.77 27.59
CA GLU A 122 -15.43 -1.49 27.91
C GLU A 122 -15.14 -2.82 28.63
N THR A 123 -14.13 -3.57 28.20
CA THR A 123 -13.70 -4.80 28.88
C THR A 123 -13.10 -4.55 30.27
N ALA A 124 -12.45 -3.40 30.48
CA ALA A 124 -11.93 -3.00 31.79
C ALA A 124 -13.02 -2.56 32.78
N LEU A 125 -14.19 -2.14 32.30
CA LEU A 125 -15.32 -1.75 33.15
C LEU A 125 -16.11 -2.95 33.68
N ASN A 126 -15.97 -4.12 33.06
CA ASN A 126 -16.74 -5.32 33.37
C ASN A 126 -16.10 -6.22 34.44
N ASN A 127 -14.85 -5.94 34.86
CA ASN A 127 -14.11 -6.72 35.87
C ASN A 127 -13.96 -5.97 37.21
N LEU A 128 -15.02 -5.34 37.70
CA LEU A 128 -15.08 -4.80 39.06
C LEU A 128 -15.95 -5.73 39.93
N THR A 129 -15.41 -6.09 41.10
CA THR A 129 -15.99 -7.01 42.08
C THR A 129 -17.40 -6.58 42.51
N GLU A 130 -18.25 -7.54 42.89
CA GLU A 130 -19.65 -7.29 43.28
C GLU A 130 -19.81 -6.28 44.42
N GLU A 131 -18.77 -6.09 45.24
CA GLU A 131 -18.73 -5.12 46.34
C GLU A 131 -18.74 -3.66 45.87
N GLU A 132 -18.11 -3.35 44.72
CA GLU A 132 -18.10 -2.00 44.16
C GLU A 132 -19.40 -1.64 43.44
N LYS A 133 -20.12 -2.66 42.92
CA LYS A 133 -21.45 -2.51 42.36
C LYS A 133 -22.49 -2.18 43.45
N ASN A 134 -22.33 -2.72 44.66
CA ASN A 134 -23.21 -2.43 45.80
C ASN A 134 -22.98 -1.05 46.43
N LYS A 135 -21.74 -0.54 46.46
CA LYS A 135 -21.46 0.87 46.85
C LYS A 135 -22.09 1.88 45.88
N LYS A 136 -22.03 1.62 44.56
CA LYS A 136 -22.72 2.46 43.55
C LYS A 136 -24.25 2.37 43.64
N LYS A 137 -24.81 1.20 44.02
CA LYS A 137 -26.27 1.05 44.27
C LYS A 137 -26.71 1.75 45.57
N LYS A 138 -25.90 1.73 46.65
CA LYS A 138 -26.15 2.53 47.87
C LYS A 138 -26.14 4.04 47.59
N ASN A 139 -25.22 4.51 46.73
CA ASN A 139 -25.17 5.92 46.33
C ASN A 139 -26.30 6.33 45.36
N LYS A 140 -26.86 5.40 44.57
CA LYS A 140 -28.04 5.68 43.73
C LYS A 140 -29.36 5.69 44.51
N LYS A 141 -29.45 4.97 45.64
CA LYS A 141 -30.64 5.02 46.53
C LYS A 141 -30.71 6.28 47.41
N LYS A 142 -29.64 7.08 47.50
CA LYS A 142 -29.65 8.38 48.21
C LYS A 142 -30.12 9.57 47.37
N ASN A 143 -30.37 9.41 46.06
CA ASN A 143 -30.75 10.52 45.17
C ASN A 143 -32.20 10.44 44.65
N CYS A 144 -33.10 9.74 45.38
CA CYS A 144 -34.53 9.68 45.04
C CYS A 144 -35.41 9.98 46.27
N VAL A 145 -35.03 10.98 47.05
CA VAL A 145 -35.98 11.74 47.85
C VAL A 145 -36.05 13.09 47.15
N ALA A 146 -37.17 13.37 46.47
CA ALA A 146 -37.49 14.74 46.14
C ALA A 146 -37.79 15.42 47.47
N GLU A 147 -36.75 15.93 48.13
CA GLU A 147 -36.91 16.83 49.25
C GLU A 147 -37.67 18.03 48.71
N PHE A 148 -38.91 18.21 49.16
CA PHE A 148 -39.66 19.43 48.96
C PHE A 148 -38.89 20.53 49.69
N LEU A 149 -38.04 21.26 48.97
CA LEU A 149 -37.41 22.47 49.47
C LEU A 149 -38.52 23.46 49.86
N ASN A 150 -38.54 23.89 51.12
CA ASN A 150 -39.40 24.97 51.58
C ASN A 150 -39.16 26.20 50.70
N LEU A 151 -40.25 26.88 50.28
CA LEU A 151 -40.26 27.98 49.30
C LEU A 151 -39.36 29.19 49.62
N ASN A 152 -38.67 29.23 50.77
CA ASN A 152 -37.97 30.40 51.29
C ASN A 152 -36.44 30.32 51.27
N GLU A 153 -35.83 29.28 50.70
CA GLU A 153 -34.38 29.22 50.38
C GLU A 153 -34.17 29.21 48.86
N TYR A 154 -34.79 30.17 48.17
CA TYR A 154 -34.47 30.40 46.76
C TYR A 154 -33.26 31.33 46.67
N ASP A 155 -32.09 30.73 46.42
CA ASP A 155 -30.84 31.47 46.37
C ASP A 155 -30.70 32.16 45.00
N ASP A 156 -31.14 33.42 44.91
CA ASP A 156 -31.15 34.25 43.68
C ASP A 156 -29.81 34.24 42.91
N ASN A 157 -28.71 34.03 43.63
CA ASN A 157 -27.38 33.95 43.05
C ASN A 157 -27.20 32.67 42.21
N TYR A 158 -27.76 31.55 42.68
CA TYR A 158 -27.72 30.28 41.95
C TYR A 158 -28.58 30.34 40.68
N GLU A 159 -29.73 31.01 40.72
CA GLU A 159 -30.56 31.20 39.53
C GLU A 159 -29.83 32.05 38.46
N LYS A 160 -29.15 33.12 38.90
CA LYS A 160 -28.32 33.95 38.00
C LYS A 160 -27.17 33.17 37.38
N GLU A 161 -26.54 32.26 38.14
CA GLU A 161 -25.52 31.36 37.61
C GLU A 161 -26.08 30.36 36.60
N LEU A 162 -27.23 29.76 36.89
CA LEU A 162 -27.93 28.85 35.98
C LEU A 162 -28.32 29.56 34.68
N PHE A 163 -28.84 30.79 34.79
CA PHE A 163 -29.22 31.61 33.65
C PHE A 163 -28.00 32.00 32.81
N SER A 164 -26.90 32.38 33.45
CA SER A 164 -25.62 32.67 32.78
C SER A 164 -25.09 31.43 32.04
N TYR A 165 -25.14 30.26 32.67
CA TYR A 165 -24.75 28.98 32.06
C TYR A 165 -25.63 28.66 30.84
N ALA A 166 -26.95 28.77 30.97
CA ALA A 166 -27.90 28.54 29.88
C ALA A 166 -27.67 29.51 28.71
N LYS A 167 -27.47 30.81 29.00
CA LYS A 167 -27.21 31.85 27.99
C LYS A 167 -25.89 31.60 27.24
N ASN A 168 -24.85 31.17 27.96
CA ASN A 168 -23.57 30.80 27.36
C ASN A 168 -23.68 29.53 26.51
N GLY A 169 -24.44 28.54 26.95
CA GLY A 169 -24.75 27.33 26.18
C GLY A 169 -25.49 27.66 24.88
N PHE A 170 -26.52 28.50 24.96
CA PHE A 170 -27.28 28.96 23.79
C PHE A 170 -26.40 29.73 22.80
N LYS A 171 -25.54 30.63 23.28
CA LYS A 171 -24.59 31.36 22.41
C LYS A 171 -23.62 30.44 21.69
N LYS A 172 -23.13 29.38 22.35
CA LYS A 172 -22.29 28.34 21.72
C LYS A 172 -23.07 27.57 20.67
N TYR A 173 -24.33 27.21 20.94
CA TYR A 173 -25.19 26.50 19.99
C TYR A 173 -25.51 27.33 18.75
N VAL A 174 -25.88 28.60 18.91
CA VAL A 174 -26.13 29.52 17.78
C VAL A 174 -24.87 29.72 16.94
N ASN A 175 -23.70 29.88 17.57
CA ASN A 175 -22.42 29.94 16.86
C ASN A 175 -22.12 28.64 16.10
N PHE A 176 -22.41 27.48 16.68
CA PHE A 176 -22.27 26.19 16.01
C PHE A 176 -23.18 26.10 14.77
N LEU A 177 -24.46 26.47 14.89
CA LEU A 177 -25.39 26.46 13.75
C LEU A 177 -24.98 27.41 12.63
N ASN A 178 -24.50 28.59 12.97
CA ASN A 178 -24.00 29.57 11.99
C ASN A 178 -22.75 29.04 11.28
N ASN A 179 -21.82 28.44 12.02
CA ASN A 179 -20.64 27.81 11.45
C ASN A 179 -21.02 26.62 10.56
N TYR A 180 -21.98 25.78 10.97
CA TYR A 180 -22.46 24.64 10.19
C TYR A 180 -23.11 25.06 8.86
N LYS A 181 -23.95 26.11 8.88
CA LYS A 181 -24.52 26.70 7.67
C LYS A 181 -23.45 27.27 6.74
N ASN A 182 -22.40 27.87 7.30
CA ASN A 182 -21.29 28.41 6.52
C ASN A 182 -20.44 27.28 5.92
N THR A 183 -20.17 26.20 6.65
CA THR A 183 -19.45 25.03 6.10
C THR A 183 -20.20 24.37 4.96
N ILE A 184 -21.53 24.25 5.05
CA ILE A 184 -22.34 23.69 3.95
C ILE A 184 -22.25 24.58 2.71
N LYS A 185 -22.34 25.90 2.88
CA LYS A 185 -22.23 26.87 1.76
C LYS A 185 -20.83 26.84 1.13
N GLU A 186 -19.79 26.78 1.94
CA GLU A 186 -18.40 26.65 1.48
C GLU A 186 -18.17 25.33 0.74
N GLU A 187 -18.68 24.21 1.26
CA GLU A 187 -18.63 22.91 0.58
C GLU A 187 -19.36 22.94 -0.76
N GLN A 188 -20.56 23.51 -0.81
CA GLN A 188 -21.34 23.67 -2.05
C GLN A 188 -20.61 24.56 -3.06
N ASN A 189 -20.03 25.68 -2.63
CA ASN A 189 -19.23 26.56 -3.48
C ASN A 189 -17.92 25.91 -3.93
N GLU A 190 -17.29 25.07 -3.11
CA GLU A 190 -16.15 24.27 -3.55
C GLU A 190 -16.54 23.21 -4.56
N ILE A 191 -17.71 22.57 -4.42
CA ILE A 191 -18.21 21.57 -5.36
C ILE A 191 -18.53 22.21 -6.72
N THR A 192 -19.13 23.40 -6.74
CA THR A 192 -19.46 24.12 -7.98
C THR A 192 -18.23 24.74 -8.65
N ASN A 193 -17.24 25.19 -7.88
CA ASN A 193 -15.98 25.77 -8.41
C ASN A 193 -14.86 24.74 -8.64
N LYS A 194 -15.01 23.49 -8.19
CA LYS A 194 -14.14 22.38 -8.59
C LYS A 194 -14.37 22.12 -10.07
N ARG A 195 -13.58 22.81 -10.91
CA ARG A 195 -13.40 22.40 -12.32
C ARG A 195 -13.18 20.89 -12.33
N PRO A 196 -13.90 20.13 -13.17
CA PRO A 196 -13.62 18.71 -13.32
C PRO A 196 -12.11 18.59 -13.56
N LYS A 197 -11.47 17.57 -12.98
CA LYS A 197 -10.05 17.27 -13.19
C LYS A 197 -9.84 16.92 -14.67
N ASN A 198 -9.95 17.92 -15.54
CA ASN A 198 -9.57 17.85 -16.93
C ASN A 198 -8.09 17.54 -16.88
N LEU A 199 -7.75 16.38 -17.45
CA LEU A 199 -6.40 15.92 -17.60
C LEU A 199 -5.57 17.09 -18.15
N HIS A 200 -4.48 17.46 -17.47
CA HIS A 200 -3.69 18.65 -17.83
C HIS A 200 -3.16 18.64 -19.27
N ASN A 201 -3.10 17.46 -19.90
CA ASN A 201 -2.70 17.31 -21.30
C ASN A 201 -3.90 17.56 -22.23
N HIS A 202 -3.78 18.55 -23.11
CA HIS A 202 -4.79 18.89 -24.12
C HIS A 202 -4.52 18.29 -25.50
N TYR A 203 -3.37 17.64 -25.70
CA TYR A 203 -2.98 17.08 -27.00
C TYR A 203 -3.54 15.68 -27.22
N ASN A 204 -3.82 15.33 -28.48
CA ASN A 204 -4.30 14.02 -28.91
C ASN A 204 -3.20 12.95 -28.91
N THR A 205 -2.72 12.60 -27.72
CA THR A 205 -1.67 11.59 -27.52
C THR A 205 -2.26 10.20 -27.30
N LYS A 206 -1.45 9.13 -27.45
CA LYS A 206 -1.86 7.75 -27.13
C LYS A 206 -2.36 7.58 -25.69
N SER A 207 -1.88 8.39 -24.74
CA SER A 207 -2.34 8.40 -23.33
C SER A 207 -3.61 9.18 -23.09
N ASN A 208 -3.94 10.15 -23.95
CA ASN A 208 -5.04 11.08 -23.80
C ASN A 208 -6.10 10.86 -24.88
N LYS A 209 -6.36 9.58 -25.21
CA LYS A 209 -7.50 9.24 -26.05
C LYS A 209 -8.77 9.42 -25.22
N VAL A 210 -9.77 10.04 -25.82
CA VAL A 210 -10.98 10.51 -25.15
C VAL A 210 -12.21 9.81 -25.73
N ARG A 211 -13.19 9.50 -24.88
CA ARG A 211 -14.51 9.00 -25.26
C ARG A 211 -15.55 10.06 -24.90
N PRO A 212 -16.31 10.60 -25.87
CA PRO A 212 -17.45 11.45 -25.57
C PRO A 212 -18.56 10.61 -24.94
N VAL A 213 -19.11 11.07 -23.81
CA VAL A 213 -20.17 10.38 -23.06
C VAL A 213 -21.24 11.40 -22.71
N ARG A 214 -22.51 11.06 -22.95
CA ARG A 214 -23.63 11.87 -22.45
C ARG A 214 -23.87 11.53 -20.98
N THR A 215 -23.87 12.56 -20.14
CA THR A 215 -24.23 12.43 -18.73
C THR A 215 -25.74 12.33 -18.56
N PRO A 216 -26.24 11.77 -17.43
CA PRO A 216 -27.68 11.72 -17.17
C PRO A 216 -28.37 13.08 -17.23
N GLY A 217 -27.67 14.17 -16.87
CA GLY A 217 -28.18 15.54 -17.00
C GLY A 217 -28.10 16.13 -18.42
N GLY A 218 -27.96 15.30 -19.46
CA GLY A 218 -27.98 15.70 -20.88
C GLY A 218 -26.69 16.34 -21.40
N LYS A 219 -25.72 16.68 -20.53
CA LYS A 219 -24.46 17.31 -20.94
C LYS A 219 -23.52 16.30 -21.60
N LEU A 220 -22.88 16.68 -22.70
CA LEU A 220 -21.83 15.91 -23.34
C LEU A 220 -20.49 16.17 -22.62
N THR A 221 -19.88 15.14 -22.07
CA THR A 221 -18.60 15.22 -21.36
C THR A 221 -17.54 14.30 -21.98
N ILE A 222 -16.27 14.58 -21.68
CA ILE A 222 -15.14 13.81 -22.17
C ILE A 222 -14.60 12.93 -21.04
N HIS A 223 -14.53 11.61 -21.28
CA HIS A 223 -13.85 10.67 -20.39
C HIS A 223 -12.53 10.18 -21.02
N VAL A 224 -11.44 10.25 -20.26
CA VAL A 224 -10.13 9.74 -20.73
C VAL A 224 -10.13 8.21 -20.69
N VAL A 225 -9.82 7.61 -21.84
CA VAL A 225 -9.74 6.16 -21.99
C VAL A 225 -8.37 5.67 -21.55
N LYS A 226 -8.33 4.67 -20.67
CA LYS A 226 -7.07 4.00 -20.30
C LYS A 226 -6.49 3.27 -21.51
N LYS A 227 -5.18 3.39 -21.70
CA LYS A 227 -4.44 2.66 -22.75
C LYS A 227 -4.66 1.14 -22.65
N LYS A 228 -5.15 0.52 -23.73
CA LYS A 228 -5.29 -0.94 -23.87
C LYS A 228 -3.95 -1.63 -23.60
N ALA A 229 -3.97 -2.69 -22.79
CA ALA A 229 -2.78 -3.48 -22.50
C ALA A 229 -2.57 -4.54 -23.59
N GLY A 230 -1.30 -4.89 -23.84
CA GLY A 230 -0.96 -6.05 -24.66
C GLY A 230 -1.31 -7.35 -23.95
N LYS A 231 -1.65 -8.38 -24.72
CA LYS A 231 -1.83 -9.74 -24.18
C LYS A 231 -0.47 -10.30 -23.72
N PRO A 232 -0.41 -11.04 -22.59
CA PRO A 232 0.81 -11.73 -22.18
C PRO A 232 1.18 -12.78 -23.23
N LYS A 233 2.47 -12.84 -23.56
CA LYS A 233 2.99 -13.66 -24.65
C LYS A 233 3.78 -14.85 -24.12
N CYS A 234 3.76 -15.95 -24.86
CA CYS A 234 4.61 -17.11 -24.64
C CYS A 234 6.09 -16.73 -24.79
N ALA A 235 6.95 -17.25 -23.92
CA ALA A 235 8.40 -17.05 -24.01
C ALA A 235 9.00 -17.61 -25.31
N ASP A 236 8.50 -18.75 -25.80
CA ASP A 236 9.06 -19.45 -26.96
C ASP A 236 8.48 -18.92 -28.28
N CYS A 237 7.17 -19.09 -28.48
CA CYS A 237 6.52 -18.76 -29.76
C CYS A 237 5.91 -17.35 -29.83
N LYS A 238 6.01 -16.53 -28.76
CA LYS A 238 5.50 -15.15 -28.69
C LYS A 238 3.98 -15.01 -28.95
N THR A 239 3.24 -16.12 -28.98
CA THR A 239 1.78 -16.15 -29.10
C THR A 239 1.09 -15.73 -27.80
N ALA A 240 -0.12 -15.22 -27.88
CA ALA A 240 -0.87 -14.79 -26.70
C ALA A 240 -1.29 -15.97 -25.82
N ILE A 241 -1.04 -15.88 -24.52
CA ILE A 241 -1.39 -16.93 -23.55
C ILE A 241 -2.87 -16.81 -23.18
N GLN A 242 -3.60 -17.91 -23.33
CA GLN A 242 -5.00 -18.02 -22.93
C GLN A 242 -5.16 -18.09 -21.40
N GLY A 243 -6.31 -17.65 -20.89
CA GLY A 243 -6.61 -17.68 -19.45
C GLY A 243 -5.94 -16.57 -18.62
N VAL A 244 -5.11 -15.72 -19.22
CA VAL A 244 -4.48 -14.58 -18.54
C VAL A 244 -5.02 -13.27 -19.09
N LYS A 245 -5.57 -12.42 -18.22
CA LYS A 245 -6.16 -11.14 -18.61
C LYS A 245 -5.07 -10.15 -19.05
N ALA A 246 -5.31 -9.46 -20.17
CA ALA A 246 -4.44 -8.39 -20.65
C ALA A 246 -4.66 -7.11 -19.82
N LEU A 247 -3.80 -6.88 -18.83
CA LEU A 247 -3.91 -5.77 -17.88
C LEU A 247 -2.66 -4.87 -17.91
N ARG A 248 -2.83 -3.58 -17.60
CA ARG A 248 -1.69 -2.66 -17.42
C ARG A 248 -0.94 -3.00 -16.12
N PRO A 249 0.33 -2.64 -15.96
CA PRO A 249 1.10 -2.98 -14.75
C PRO A 249 0.42 -2.62 -13.43
N ALA A 250 -0.19 -1.42 -13.33
CA ALA A 250 -0.92 -0.98 -12.14
C ALA A 250 -2.22 -1.75 -11.88
N ASP A 251 -2.93 -2.17 -12.94
CA ASP A 251 -4.15 -2.98 -12.82
C ASP A 251 -3.80 -4.45 -12.55
N ASN A 252 -2.70 -4.93 -13.14
CA ASN A 252 -2.18 -6.28 -12.94
C ASN A 252 -1.77 -6.50 -11.48
N TYR A 253 -1.12 -5.52 -10.85
CA TYR A 253 -0.79 -5.59 -9.42
C TYR A 253 -2.03 -5.76 -8.52
N ARG A 254 -3.15 -5.11 -8.89
CA ARG A 254 -4.43 -5.18 -8.15
C ARG A 254 -5.27 -6.41 -8.49
N ALA A 255 -4.95 -7.12 -9.56
CA ALA A 255 -5.76 -8.22 -10.04
C ALA A 255 -5.59 -9.48 -9.19
N ARG A 256 -6.71 -10.18 -8.92
CA ARG A 256 -6.72 -11.49 -8.27
C ARG A 256 -5.82 -12.48 -9.01
N ARG A 257 -5.18 -13.40 -8.28
CA ARG A 257 -4.22 -14.40 -8.80
C ARG A 257 -4.78 -15.19 -9.99
N LYS A 258 -6.02 -15.66 -9.91
CA LYS A 258 -6.69 -16.42 -10.99
C LYS A 258 -6.75 -15.73 -12.34
N ASN A 259 -6.67 -14.39 -12.37
CA ASN A 259 -6.67 -13.62 -13.62
C ASN A 259 -5.25 -13.47 -14.23
N ARG A 260 -4.21 -13.78 -13.44
CA ARG A 260 -2.80 -13.60 -13.79
C ARG A 260 -2.08 -14.90 -14.11
N THR A 261 -2.57 -16.02 -13.60
CA THR A 261 -1.94 -17.34 -13.68
C THR A 261 -2.85 -18.37 -14.32
N VAL A 262 -2.26 -19.43 -14.85
CA VAL A 262 -2.99 -20.64 -15.28
C VAL A 262 -2.52 -21.82 -14.45
N ALA A 263 -3.41 -22.76 -14.11
CA ALA A 263 -3.12 -23.94 -13.31
C ALA A 263 -2.42 -25.04 -14.13
N ARG A 264 -1.18 -24.79 -14.56
CA ARG A 264 -0.29 -25.77 -15.19
C ARG A 264 1.17 -25.40 -14.92
N ALA A 265 2.10 -26.33 -15.18
CA ALA A 265 3.53 -26.02 -15.18
C ALA A 265 3.85 -24.86 -16.14
N TYR A 266 4.68 -23.90 -15.71
CA TYR A 266 4.97 -22.66 -16.45
C TYR A 266 3.70 -21.87 -16.87
N GLY A 267 2.65 -21.95 -16.05
CA GLY A 267 1.38 -21.28 -16.29
C GLY A 267 1.54 -19.76 -16.35
N GLY A 268 1.08 -19.16 -17.45
CA GLY A 268 1.16 -17.71 -17.66
C GLY A 268 2.48 -17.20 -18.24
N SER A 269 3.48 -18.05 -18.43
CA SER A 269 4.74 -17.72 -19.13
C SER A 269 4.92 -18.46 -20.44
N ILE A 270 4.45 -19.71 -20.54
CA ILE A 270 4.61 -20.55 -21.73
C ILE A 270 3.25 -21.12 -22.14
N CYS A 271 2.96 -21.20 -23.44
CA CYS A 271 1.71 -21.80 -23.94
C CYS A 271 1.69 -23.33 -23.82
N ALA A 272 0.49 -23.94 -23.84
CA ALA A 272 0.33 -25.38 -23.65
C ALA A 272 1.10 -26.22 -24.70
N ARG A 273 1.12 -25.77 -25.96
CA ARG A 273 1.84 -26.43 -27.04
C ARG A 273 3.36 -26.50 -26.75
N CYS A 274 3.98 -25.37 -26.43
CA CYS A 274 5.42 -25.33 -26.14
C CYS A 274 5.77 -26.07 -24.84
N ILE A 275 4.87 -26.11 -23.85
CA ILE A 275 5.07 -26.94 -22.65
C ILE A 275 5.11 -28.42 -23.01
N ARG A 276 4.18 -28.90 -23.85
CA ARG A 276 4.18 -30.29 -24.30
C ARG A 276 5.46 -30.65 -25.02
N GLU A 277 5.92 -29.79 -25.94
CA GLU A 277 7.19 -29.96 -26.64
C GLU A 277 8.39 -30.01 -25.67
N ARG A 278 8.39 -29.17 -24.62
CA ARG A 278 9.45 -29.19 -23.59
C ARG A 278 9.45 -30.49 -22.79
N ILE A 279 8.28 -30.99 -22.41
CA ILE A 279 8.15 -32.27 -21.68
C ILE A 279 8.63 -33.43 -22.57
N MET A 280 8.14 -33.49 -23.82
CA MET A 280 8.54 -34.55 -24.75
C MET A 280 10.04 -34.49 -25.07
N ARG A 281 10.60 -33.29 -25.29
CA ARG A 281 12.04 -33.15 -25.48
C ARG A 281 12.80 -33.59 -24.24
N ALA A 282 12.46 -33.10 -23.05
CA ALA A 282 13.16 -33.48 -21.82
C ALA A 282 13.18 -35.01 -21.64
N PHE A 283 12.03 -35.67 -21.83
CA PHE A 283 11.91 -37.12 -21.74
C PHE A 283 12.76 -37.85 -22.79
N LEU A 284 12.54 -37.57 -24.08
CA LEU A 284 13.24 -38.28 -25.16
C LEU A 284 14.75 -38.06 -25.13
N PHE A 285 15.21 -36.85 -24.77
CA PHE A 285 16.64 -36.59 -24.63
C PHE A 285 17.24 -37.37 -23.46
N GLU A 286 16.51 -37.58 -22.38
CA GLU A 286 16.99 -38.37 -21.25
C GLU A 286 17.06 -39.86 -21.59
N GLU A 287 16.02 -40.40 -22.25
CA GLU A 287 16.02 -41.78 -22.76
C GLU A 287 17.20 -42.03 -23.72
N GLN A 288 17.42 -41.10 -24.66
CA GLN A 288 18.56 -41.19 -25.58
C GLN A 288 19.91 -41.12 -24.87
N LYS A 289 20.03 -40.37 -23.77
CA LYS A 289 21.26 -40.34 -22.96
C LYS A 289 21.49 -41.68 -22.26
N CYS A 290 20.47 -42.26 -21.64
CA CYS A 290 20.57 -43.57 -20.99
C CYS A 290 20.97 -44.65 -22.00
N VAL A 291 20.31 -44.72 -23.17
CA VAL A 291 20.66 -45.66 -24.25
C VAL A 291 22.11 -45.46 -24.69
N ARG A 292 22.54 -44.22 -24.87
CA ARG A 292 23.93 -43.90 -25.26
C ARG A 292 24.94 -44.33 -24.20
N GLN A 293 24.62 -44.23 -22.91
CA GLN A 293 25.46 -44.70 -21.81
C GLN A 293 25.58 -46.23 -21.84
N VAL A 294 24.46 -46.95 -21.91
CA VAL A 294 24.44 -48.42 -21.96
C VAL A 294 25.22 -48.95 -23.18
N LEU A 295 25.03 -48.36 -24.36
CA LEU A 295 25.79 -48.74 -25.57
C LEU A 295 27.30 -48.50 -25.41
N LYS A 296 27.70 -47.42 -24.74
CA LYS A 296 29.12 -47.16 -24.43
C LYS A 296 29.68 -48.18 -23.45
N GLU A 297 28.92 -48.57 -22.44
CA GLU A 297 29.31 -49.59 -21.46
C GLU A 297 29.45 -50.97 -22.08
N LYS A 298 28.47 -51.41 -22.88
CA LYS A 298 28.54 -52.67 -23.63
C LYS A 298 29.78 -52.70 -24.54
N LYS A 299 30.04 -51.64 -25.31
CA LYS A 299 31.26 -51.52 -26.14
C LYS A 299 32.55 -51.59 -25.31
N LYS A 300 32.58 -51.03 -24.09
CA LYS A 300 33.73 -51.14 -23.18
C LYS A 300 33.90 -52.57 -22.66
N GLN A 301 32.81 -53.24 -22.28
CA GLN A 301 32.82 -54.63 -21.82
C GLN A 301 33.30 -55.58 -22.93
N GLU A 302 32.79 -55.45 -24.15
CA GLU A 302 33.24 -56.24 -25.31
C GLU A 302 34.73 -56.07 -25.60
N LYS A 303 35.25 -54.83 -25.51
CA LYS A 303 36.69 -54.56 -25.66
C LYS A 303 37.50 -55.24 -24.55
N LYS A 304 37.04 -55.22 -23.30
CA LYS A 304 37.69 -55.93 -22.19
C LYS A 304 37.70 -57.44 -22.42
N VAL A 305 36.57 -58.04 -22.81
CA VAL A 305 36.47 -59.47 -23.13
C VAL A 305 37.42 -59.85 -24.28
N LYS A 306 37.48 -59.04 -25.35
CA LYS A 306 38.41 -59.28 -26.48
C LYS A 306 39.87 -59.19 -26.03
N LYS A 307 40.25 -58.26 -25.16
CA LYS A 307 41.61 -58.17 -24.60
C LYS A 307 41.98 -59.41 -23.79
N VAL A 308 41.12 -59.83 -22.85
CA VAL A 308 41.35 -61.03 -22.03
C VAL A 308 41.48 -62.28 -22.90
N LYS A 309 40.64 -62.45 -23.93
CA LYS A 309 40.77 -63.57 -24.88
C LYS A 309 42.09 -63.54 -25.65
N LYS A 310 42.59 -62.35 -26.02
CA LYS A 310 43.86 -62.17 -26.73
C LYS A 310 45.07 -62.49 -25.83
N GLU A 311 45.02 -62.07 -24.57
CA GLU A 311 46.02 -62.42 -23.55
C GLU A 311 46.05 -63.92 -23.26
N LYS A 312 44.90 -64.57 -23.05
CA LYS A 312 44.83 -66.03 -22.87
C LYS A 312 45.38 -66.80 -24.08
N LYS A 313 45.11 -66.35 -25.31
CA LYS A 313 45.73 -66.94 -26.51
C LYS A 313 47.25 -66.80 -26.50
N LYS A 314 47.80 -65.63 -26.17
CA LYS A 314 49.26 -65.44 -26.08
C LYS A 314 49.90 -66.39 -25.05
N VAL A 315 49.30 -66.51 -23.87
CA VAL A 315 49.79 -67.44 -22.83
C VAL A 315 49.74 -68.89 -23.33
N PHE A 316 48.67 -69.28 -24.03
CA PHE A 316 48.56 -70.62 -24.61
C PHE A 316 49.63 -70.92 -25.67
N TYR A 317 49.93 -69.98 -26.57
CA TYR A 317 51.01 -70.15 -27.56
C TYR A 317 52.37 -70.30 -26.87
N ASN A 318 52.70 -69.43 -25.91
CA ASN A 318 53.95 -69.53 -25.14
C ASN A 318 54.09 -70.88 -24.41
N PHE A 319 53.00 -71.44 -23.87
CA PHE A 319 53.02 -72.73 -23.18
C PHE A 319 53.21 -73.91 -24.15
N LYS A 320 52.69 -73.81 -25.38
CA LYS A 320 52.93 -74.79 -26.46
C LYS A 320 54.38 -74.78 -26.92
N ASP A 321 54.97 -73.59 -27.04
CA ASP A 321 56.36 -73.44 -27.47
C ASP A 321 57.34 -73.98 -26.41
N LEU A 322 57.08 -73.78 -25.11
CA LEU A 322 57.85 -74.41 -24.04
C LEU A 322 57.75 -75.95 -24.05
N LYS A 323 56.55 -76.51 -24.27
CA LYS A 323 56.38 -77.97 -24.32
C LYS A 323 57.10 -78.62 -25.51
N LYS A 324 57.17 -77.94 -26.66
CA LYS A 324 57.96 -78.39 -27.82
C LYS A 324 59.45 -78.45 -27.51
N HIS A 325 59.98 -77.46 -26.79
CA HIS A 325 61.40 -77.45 -26.41
C HIS A 325 61.76 -78.56 -25.42
N ILE A 326 60.85 -78.90 -24.49
CA ILE A 326 61.07 -79.98 -23.52
C ILE A 326 60.97 -81.37 -24.18
N SER A 327 60.17 -81.54 -25.23
CA SER A 327 60.03 -82.84 -25.93
C SER A 327 61.15 -83.18 -26.93
N ILE A 328 62.10 -82.27 -27.14
CA ILE A 328 63.22 -82.41 -28.10
C ILE A 328 64.54 -82.75 -27.37
N LEU A 329 64.57 -82.62 -26.04
CA LEU A 329 65.61 -83.15 -25.14
C LEU A 329 65.19 -84.54 -24.68
#